data_AF-A0A517VZQ0-F1
#
_entry.id   AF-A0A517VZQ0-F1
#
_cell.length_a   1.000
_cell.length_b   1.000
_cell.length_c   1.000
_cell.angle_alpha   90.00
_cell.angle_beta   90.00
_cell.angle_gamma   90.00
#
_symmetry.space_group_name_H-M   'P 1'
#
loop_
_entity.id
_entity.type
_entity.pdbx_description
1 polymer ?
#
loop_
_entity_poly.entity_id
_entity_poly.type
_entity_poly.pdbx_seq_one_letter_code
_entity_poly.pdbx_strand_id
1 'polypeptide(L)'
;MKYLFITDCPEIAKYVDQCGVDRIFVDLEVFGKVERQGDRDTVISRHRLENISRVKAAVNQAEVLVRLNPLNPDSVEEIENILDQGADCLMLPMFQSVEEIDWFCQRVNQRASVVPLVETVGAMKGLAEIVRVPGVSQVHFGLNDLHLDLELNFMFELMSNGMVEKMAEICRNANMPFGVGGISTMNQGLVSGKLVLGEHARLGSEWVILSRSFHQRATNLLELKERINLPKELQEVNKIYKTLIERSEFEVEHDKQLLYQIINNVALNLQSKRTGS
;
A
#
# COMPACT_ATOMS: atom_id res chain seq x y z
N MET A 1 -13.48 4.62 -1.17
CA MET A 1 -12.10 4.12 -0.98
C MET A 1 -12.18 2.80 -0.23
N LYS A 2 -11.28 1.87 -0.53
CA LYS A 2 -11.08 0.62 0.19
C LYS A 2 -9.78 0.67 1.01
N TYR A 3 -9.78 0.00 2.16
CA TYR A 3 -8.72 0.14 3.18
C TYR A 3 -7.98 -1.17 3.42
N LEU A 4 -6.65 -1.06 3.54
CA LEU A 4 -5.77 -2.12 4.03
C LEU A 4 -5.27 -1.74 5.42
N PHE A 5 -5.46 -2.61 6.40
CA PHE A 5 -4.95 -2.42 7.77
C PHE A 5 -3.93 -3.51 8.11
N ILE A 6 -2.72 -3.11 8.48
CA ILE A 6 -1.60 -4.02 8.76
C ILE A 6 -1.69 -4.54 10.19
N THR A 7 -1.98 -5.83 10.35
CA THR A 7 -1.93 -6.51 11.66
C THR A 7 -1.89 -8.02 11.49
N ASP A 8 -1.25 -8.73 12.41
CA ASP A 8 -1.41 -10.16 12.61
C ASP A 8 -2.08 -10.52 13.96
N CYS A 9 -2.63 -9.53 14.66
CA CYS A 9 -3.38 -9.71 15.91
C CYS A 9 -4.86 -10.00 15.60
N PRO A 10 -5.39 -11.19 15.91
CA PRO A 10 -6.77 -11.57 15.60
C PRO A 10 -7.82 -10.66 16.24
N GLU A 11 -7.57 -10.17 17.45
CA GLU A 11 -8.50 -9.28 18.17
C GLU A 11 -8.58 -7.90 17.50
N ILE A 12 -7.46 -7.37 17.02
CA ILE A 12 -7.43 -6.14 16.23
C ILE A 12 -8.09 -6.39 14.87
N ALA A 13 -7.73 -7.46 14.17
CA ALA A 13 -8.30 -7.82 12.86
C ALA A 13 -9.83 -7.87 12.91
N LYS A 14 -10.40 -8.56 13.90
CA LYS A 14 -11.85 -8.62 14.13
C LYS A 14 -12.47 -7.23 14.34
N TYR A 15 -11.82 -6.38 15.13
CA TYR A 15 -12.33 -5.04 15.40
C TYR A 15 -12.28 -4.14 14.16
N VAL A 16 -11.20 -4.18 13.39
CA VAL A 16 -11.07 -3.32 12.20
C VAL A 16 -11.95 -3.80 11.04
N ASP A 17 -12.19 -5.12 10.92
CA ASP A 17 -13.23 -5.69 10.03
C ASP A 17 -14.61 -5.10 10.35
N GLN A 18 -14.99 -5.06 11.63
CA GLN A 18 -16.23 -4.42 12.08
C GLN A 18 -16.29 -2.90 11.82
N CYS A 19 -15.12 -2.24 11.70
CA CYS A 19 -15.03 -0.82 11.35
C CYS A 19 -15.15 -0.56 9.83
N GLY A 20 -15.24 -1.62 9.00
CA GLY A 20 -15.35 -1.52 7.55
C GLY A 20 -14.01 -1.43 6.82
N VAL A 21 -12.95 -2.03 7.38
CA VAL A 21 -11.70 -2.26 6.64
C VAL A 21 -11.90 -3.43 5.67
N ASP A 22 -11.51 -3.25 4.41
CA ASP A 22 -11.71 -4.25 3.35
C ASP A 22 -10.67 -5.37 3.37
N ARG A 23 -9.43 -5.08 3.79
CA ARG A 23 -8.33 -6.05 3.84
C ARG A 23 -7.51 -5.97 5.11
N ILE A 24 -7.33 -7.13 5.75
CA ILE A 24 -6.31 -7.30 6.78
C ILE A 24 -5.00 -7.68 6.10
N PHE A 25 -3.98 -6.86 6.29
CA PHE A 25 -2.69 -7.01 5.67
C PHE A 25 -1.69 -7.64 6.67
N VAL A 26 -1.38 -8.92 6.49
CA VAL A 26 -0.29 -9.62 7.19
C VAL A 26 1.01 -9.49 6.39
N ASP A 27 1.97 -8.72 6.91
CA ASP A 27 3.29 -8.53 6.29
C ASP A 27 4.32 -9.57 6.77
N LEU A 28 4.73 -10.53 5.95
CA LEU A 28 5.78 -11.50 6.30
C LEU A 28 7.17 -11.10 5.76
N GLU A 29 7.27 -10.02 5.00
CA GLU A 29 8.51 -9.61 4.37
C GLU A 29 9.56 -9.24 5.43
N VAL A 30 10.69 -9.94 5.42
CA VAL A 30 11.84 -9.71 6.30
C VAL A 30 13.13 -9.50 5.50
N PHE A 31 13.25 -10.07 4.30
CA PHE A 31 14.47 -10.03 3.50
C PHE A 31 14.79 -8.64 2.94
N GLY A 32 16.00 -8.16 3.25
CA GLY A 32 16.57 -6.91 2.74
C GLY A 32 15.99 -5.61 3.32
N LYS A 33 15.04 -5.66 4.27
CA LYS A 33 14.50 -4.45 4.92
C LYS A 33 15.58 -3.66 5.68
N VAL A 34 16.50 -4.35 6.36
CA VAL A 34 17.57 -3.73 7.16
C VAL A 34 18.64 -3.08 6.28
N GLU A 35 19.02 -3.73 5.19
CA GLU A 35 20.06 -3.25 4.28
C GLU A 35 19.56 -2.10 3.38
N ARG A 36 18.29 -2.15 2.92
CA ARG A 36 17.71 -1.14 2.03
C ARG A 36 17.31 0.16 2.73
N GLN A 37 16.96 0.11 4.02
CA GLN A 37 16.33 1.23 4.71
C GLN A 37 17.20 1.89 5.81
N GLY A 38 18.49 1.51 5.94
CA GLY A 38 19.53 2.05 6.84
C GLY A 38 19.10 3.04 7.93
N ASP A 39 19.17 2.64 9.20
CA ASP A 39 18.88 3.44 10.43
C ASP A 39 17.53 4.21 10.50
N ARG A 40 16.66 4.14 9.49
CA ARG A 40 15.41 4.91 9.42
C ARG A 40 14.22 4.14 9.99
N ASP A 41 14.06 4.08 11.32
CA ASP A 41 12.80 3.74 12.02
C ASP A 41 11.99 2.62 11.33
N THR A 42 12.70 1.57 10.89
CA THR A 42 12.20 0.58 9.95
C THR A 42 11.34 -0.42 10.73
N VAL A 43 10.09 -0.55 10.31
CA VAL A 43 9.22 -1.60 10.86
C VAL A 43 9.68 -2.90 10.21
N ILE A 44 10.66 -3.57 10.81
CA ILE A 44 10.88 -4.99 10.56
C ILE A 44 9.58 -5.67 10.97
N SER A 45 8.86 -6.24 10.01
CA SER A 45 7.62 -6.93 10.33
C SER A 45 7.93 -8.09 11.27
N ARG A 46 7.15 -8.19 12.34
CA ARG A 46 7.23 -9.28 13.32
C ARG A 46 6.09 -10.27 13.17
N HIS A 47 5.32 -10.14 12.08
CA HIS A 47 4.18 -10.99 11.86
C HIS A 47 4.62 -12.42 11.63
N ARG A 48 3.76 -13.35 12.02
CA ARG A 48 4.05 -14.79 11.95
C ARG A 48 3.11 -15.48 10.98
N LEU A 49 3.64 -16.44 10.23
CA LEU A 49 2.88 -17.27 9.31
C LEU A 49 1.71 -17.98 10.03
N GLU A 50 1.95 -18.49 11.23
CA GLU A 50 0.94 -19.15 12.08
C GLU A 50 -0.26 -18.25 12.45
N ASN A 51 -0.09 -16.93 12.40
CA ASN A 51 -1.17 -16.00 12.73
C ASN A 51 -2.12 -15.76 11.57
N ILE A 52 -1.79 -16.17 10.34
CA ILE A 52 -2.66 -15.99 9.16
C ILE A 52 -4.00 -16.68 9.37
N SER A 53 -4.01 -17.98 9.71
CA SER A 53 -5.25 -18.73 9.93
C SER A 53 -6.07 -18.19 11.11
N ARG A 54 -5.40 -17.68 12.15
CA ARG A 54 -6.04 -17.06 13.31
C ARG A 54 -6.72 -15.74 12.95
N VAL A 55 -6.06 -14.91 12.14
CA VAL A 55 -6.64 -13.67 11.59
C VAL A 55 -7.80 -14.01 10.65
N LYS A 56 -7.62 -14.98 9.75
CA LYS A 56 -8.65 -15.44 8.82
C LYS A 56 -9.91 -15.92 9.54
N ALA A 57 -9.76 -16.66 10.64
CA ALA A 57 -10.88 -17.12 11.45
C ALA A 57 -11.56 -15.99 12.26
N ALA A 58 -10.90 -14.85 12.45
CA ALA A 58 -11.40 -13.75 13.27
C ALA A 58 -12.21 -12.70 12.48
N VAL A 59 -12.00 -12.62 11.15
CA VAL A 59 -12.69 -11.69 10.26
C VAL A 59 -13.85 -12.36 9.53
N ASN A 60 -14.89 -11.57 9.23
CA ASN A 60 -16.08 -12.03 8.51
C ASN A 60 -16.13 -11.44 7.08
N GLN A 61 -15.86 -10.14 6.93
CA GLN A 61 -16.04 -9.44 5.66
C GLN A 61 -14.70 -9.13 4.99
N ALA A 62 -13.70 -8.75 5.78
CA ALA A 62 -12.38 -8.41 5.27
C ALA A 62 -11.65 -9.63 4.68
N GLU A 63 -10.99 -9.42 3.54
CA GLU A 63 -10.05 -10.39 2.96
C GLU A 63 -8.71 -10.35 3.71
N VAL A 64 -8.02 -11.49 3.81
CA VAL A 64 -6.66 -11.56 4.36
C VAL A 64 -5.65 -11.50 3.21
N LEU A 65 -4.94 -10.37 3.13
CA LEU A 65 -3.83 -10.14 2.23
C LEU A 65 -2.51 -10.46 2.94
N VAL A 66 -1.67 -11.28 2.34
CA VAL A 66 -0.35 -11.62 2.88
C VAL A 66 0.73 -11.09 1.93
N ARG A 67 1.68 -10.29 2.43
CA ARG A 67 2.89 -9.92 1.68
C ARG A 67 4.00 -10.91 1.98
N LEU A 68 4.53 -11.52 0.93
CA LEU A 68 5.62 -12.50 0.99
C LEU A 68 6.98 -11.80 1.01
N ASN A 69 8.04 -12.57 1.13
CA ASN A 69 9.38 -12.10 0.78
C ASN A 69 9.53 -11.91 -0.73
N PRO A 70 10.54 -11.14 -1.19
CA PRO A 70 10.96 -11.15 -2.59
C PRO A 70 11.24 -12.58 -3.07
N LEU A 71 11.07 -12.85 -4.36
CA LEU A 71 11.32 -14.18 -4.92
C LEU A 71 12.71 -14.69 -4.54
N ASN A 72 12.74 -15.91 -4.04
CA ASN A 72 13.91 -16.57 -3.47
C ASN A 72 13.76 -18.11 -3.64
N PRO A 73 14.82 -18.90 -3.35
CA PRO A 73 14.77 -20.36 -3.51
C PRO A 73 13.63 -21.06 -2.76
N ASP A 74 13.18 -20.50 -1.64
CA ASP A 74 12.13 -21.07 -0.78
C ASP A 74 10.73 -20.52 -1.12
N SER A 75 10.59 -19.66 -2.13
CA SER A 75 9.31 -19.01 -2.45
C SER A 75 8.19 -19.98 -2.80
N VAL A 76 8.48 -21.16 -3.36
CA VAL A 76 7.45 -22.17 -3.62
C VAL A 76 6.84 -22.66 -2.31
N GLU A 77 7.69 -23.01 -1.33
CA GLU A 77 7.26 -23.45 -0.01
C GLU A 77 6.55 -22.32 0.75
N GLU A 78 7.04 -21.08 0.64
CA GLU A 78 6.39 -19.90 1.24
C GLU A 78 4.96 -19.70 0.68
N ILE A 79 4.77 -19.81 -0.63
CA ILE A 79 3.45 -19.69 -1.29
C ILE A 79 2.51 -20.78 -0.79
N GLU A 80 2.93 -22.06 -0.80
CA GLU A 80 2.09 -23.17 -0.33
C GLU A 80 1.69 -23.01 1.13
N ASN A 81 2.66 -22.69 2.01
CA ASN A 81 2.41 -22.50 3.43
C ASN A 81 1.40 -21.36 3.69
N ILE A 82 1.45 -20.27 2.94
CA ILE A 82 0.53 -19.15 3.09
C ILE A 82 -0.88 -19.51 2.60
N LEU A 83 -0.98 -20.23 1.47
CA LEU A 83 -2.26 -20.69 0.93
C LEU A 83 -2.93 -21.71 1.86
N ASP A 84 -2.15 -22.63 2.45
CA ASP A 84 -2.65 -23.60 3.43
C ASP A 84 -3.22 -22.95 4.70
N GLN A 85 -2.74 -21.76 5.05
CA GLN A 85 -3.29 -20.96 6.16
C GLN A 85 -4.57 -20.19 5.79
N GLY A 86 -5.01 -20.25 4.52
CA GLY A 86 -6.27 -19.68 4.05
C GLY A 86 -6.21 -18.19 3.67
N ALA A 87 -5.06 -17.71 3.21
CA ALA A 87 -4.94 -16.35 2.68
C ALA A 87 -5.82 -16.15 1.43
N ASP A 88 -6.54 -15.03 1.35
CA ASP A 88 -7.40 -14.70 0.20
C ASP A 88 -6.63 -14.00 -0.92
N CYS A 89 -5.60 -13.23 -0.54
CA CYS A 89 -4.79 -12.45 -1.45
C CYS A 89 -3.31 -12.57 -1.10
N LEU A 90 -2.44 -12.66 -2.11
CA LEU A 90 -0.99 -12.69 -1.96
C LEU A 90 -0.38 -11.48 -2.67
N MET A 91 0.51 -10.77 -1.97
CA MET A 91 1.26 -9.63 -2.48
C MET A 91 2.73 -9.99 -2.62
N LEU A 92 3.26 -9.84 -3.85
CA LEU A 92 4.68 -10.07 -4.14
C LEU A 92 5.42 -8.73 -4.18
N PRO A 93 6.38 -8.48 -3.27
CA PRO A 93 7.21 -7.28 -3.28
C PRO A 93 8.47 -7.45 -4.14
N MET A 94 9.13 -6.32 -4.43
CA MET A 94 10.49 -6.22 -5.00
C MET A 94 10.76 -6.98 -6.31
N PHE A 95 9.74 -7.46 -7.00
CA PHE A 95 9.89 -8.09 -8.30
C PHE A 95 10.36 -7.06 -9.34
N GLN A 96 11.04 -7.51 -10.39
CA GLN A 96 11.64 -6.64 -11.41
C GLN A 96 11.14 -6.90 -12.83
N SER A 97 10.47 -8.03 -13.07
CA SER A 97 10.07 -8.41 -14.43
C SER A 97 8.67 -9.02 -14.49
N VAL A 98 8.13 -9.09 -15.71
CA VAL A 98 6.81 -9.68 -15.99
C VAL A 98 6.85 -11.19 -15.77
N GLU A 99 7.97 -11.82 -16.11
CA GLU A 99 8.21 -13.25 -15.97
C GLU A 99 8.14 -13.70 -14.50
N GLU A 100 8.61 -12.86 -13.57
CA GLU A 100 8.49 -13.13 -12.13
C GLU A 100 7.03 -13.13 -11.69
N ILE A 101 6.20 -12.21 -12.20
CA ILE A 101 4.76 -12.17 -11.92
C ILE A 101 4.03 -13.36 -12.56
N ASP A 102 4.37 -13.71 -13.80
CA ASP A 102 3.79 -14.87 -14.47
C ASP A 102 4.12 -16.17 -13.72
N TRP A 103 5.39 -16.36 -13.35
CA TRP A 103 5.82 -17.46 -12.51
C TRP A 103 5.05 -17.51 -11.20
N PHE A 104 4.89 -16.37 -10.53
CA PHE A 104 4.17 -16.28 -9.26
C PHE A 104 2.69 -16.65 -9.42
N CYS A 105 2.01 -16.10 -10.44
CA CYS A 105 0.60 -16.39 -10.72
C CYS A 105 0.37 -17.88 -11.02
N GLN A 106 1.27 -18.53 -11.76
CA GLN A 106 1.20 -19.96 -12.03
C GLN A 106 1.29 -20.82 -10.76
N ARG A 107 2.06 -20.39 -9.75
CA ARG A 107 2.23 -21.12 -8.48
C ARG A 107 1.06 -20.90 -7.55
N VAL A 108 0.54 -19.68 -7.49
CA VAL A 108 -0.74 -19.40 -6.79
C VAL A 108 -1.89 -20.19 -7.42
N ASN A 109 -1.87 -20.38 -8.74
CA ASN A 109 -2.81 -21.22 -9.48
C ASN A 109 -4.29 -20.89 -9.17
N GLN A 110 -4.60 -19.59 -9.11
CA GLN A 110 -5.94 -19.05 -8.83
C GLN A 110 -6.55 -19.44 -7.47
N ARG A 111 -5.77 -20.03 -6.55
CA ARG A 111 -6.21 -20.35 -5.19
C ARG A 111 -6.39 -19.11 -4.31
N ALA A 112 -5.74 -18.01 -4.69
CA ALA A 112 -5.85 -16.70 -4.09
C ALA A 112 -5.66 -15.61 -5.15
N SER A 113 -6.11 -14.40 -4.83
CA SER A 113 -5.90 -13.22 -5.67
C SER A 113 -4.43 -12.77 -5.62
N VAL A 114 -3.85 -12.40 -6.76
CA VAL A 114 -2.48 -11.89 -6.82
C VAL A 114 -2.49 -10.36 -6.89
N VAL A 115 -1.68 -9.73 -6.04
CA VAL A 115 -1.51 -8.27 -5.94
C VAL A 115 -0.03 -7.89 -6.06
N PRO A 116 0.51 -7.66 -7.27
CA PRO A 116 1.88 -7.20 -7.45
C PRO A 116 2.09 -5.83 -6.78
N LEU A 117 3.15 -5.70 -5.99
CA LEU A 117 3.59 -4.43 -5.42
C LEU A 117 4.65 -3.77 -6.32
N VAL A 118 4.22 -2.83 -7.15
CA VAL A 118 5.06 -2.10 -8.10
C VAL A 118 5.89 -1.07 -7.33
N GLU A 119 7.09 -1.47 -6.95
CA GLU A 119 7.98 -0.67 -6.11
C GLU A 119 9.45 -0.68 -6.56
N THR A 120 9.72 -1.23 -7.75
CA THR A 120 11.02 -1.20 -8.42
C THR A 120 10.90 -0.52 -9.79
N VAL A 121 12.02 -0.02 -10.32
CA VAL A 121 12.10 0.56 -11.66
C VAL A 121 11.75 -0.48 -12.73
N GLY A 122 12.15 -1.74 -12.53
CA GLY A 122 11.80 -2.86 -13.41
C GLY A 122 10.30 -3.07 -13.49
N ALA A 123 9.64 -3.21 -12.33
CA ALA A 123 8.19 -3.34 -12.23
C ALA A 123 7.45 -2.14 -12.83
N MET A 124 7.91 -0.91 -12.57
CA MET A 124 7.31 0.30 -13.13
C MET A 124 7.38 0.31 -14.66
N LYS A 125 8.54 -0.04 -15.25
CA LYS A 125 8.72 -0.08 -16.71
C LYS A 125 7.88 -1.18 -17.36
N GLY A 126 7.74 -2.34 -16.69
CA GLY A 126 6.96 -3.48 -17.16
C GLY A 126 5.45 -3.39 -16.91
N LEU A 127 4.95 -2.32 -16.28
CA LEU A 127 3.56 -2.25 -15.77
C LEU A 127 2.50 -2.56 -16.82
N ALA A 128 2.68 -2.08 -18.06
CA ALA A 128 1.73 -2.29 -19.15
C ALA A 128 1.53 -3.77 -19.51
N GLU A 129 2.54 -4.60 -19.28
CA GLU A 129 2.49 -6.05 -19.48
C GLU A 129 1.99 -6.75 -18.21
N ILE A 130 2.44 -6.31 -17.03
CA ILE A 130 2.03 -6.86 -15.72
C ILE A 130 0.51 -6.83 -15.54
N VAL A 131 -0.15 -5.72 -15.89
CA VAL A 131 -1.62 -5.59 -15.75
C VAL A 131 -2.40 -6.53 -16.67
N ARG A 132 -1.73 -7.22 -17.60
CA ARG A 132 -2.35 -8.19 -18.53
C ARG A 132 -2.04 -9.64 -18.15
N VAL A 133 -1.20 -9.89 -17.14
CA VAL A 133 -0.84 -11.24 -16.72
C VAL A 133 -2.07 -11.93 -16.12
N PRO A 134 -2.47 -13.11 -16.63
CA PRO A 134 -3.57 -13.88 -16.06
C PRO A 134 -3.31 -14.22 -14.59
N GLY A 135 -4.28 -13.89 -13.73
CA GLY A 135 -4.19 -14.11 -12.27
C GLY A 135 -3.90 -12.85 -11.46
N VAL A 136 -3.38 -11.79 -12.09
CA VAL A 136 -3.27 -10.47 -11.45
C VAL A 136 -4.68 -9.87 -11.30
N SER A 137 -5.08 -9.64 -10.06
CA SER A 137 -6.39 -9.10 -9.70
C SER A 137 -6.40 -7.59 -9.48
N GLN A 138 -5.24 -7.05 -9.10
CA GLN A 138 -5.01 -5.67 -8.71
C GLN A 138 -3.50 -5.41 -8.69
N VAL A 139 -3.07 -4.17 -8.87
CA VAL A 139 -1.70 -3.74 -8.54
C VAL A 139 -1.67 -2.71 -7.39
N HIS A 140 -0.56 -2.63 -6.67
CA HIS A 140 -0.35 -1.59 -5.66
C HIS A 140 0.98 -0.88 -5.90
N PHE A 141 1.03 0.45 -5.79
CA PHE A 141 2.26 1.20 -6.03
C PHE A 141 2.97 1.50 -4.70
N GLY A 142 4.16 0.93 -4.52
CA GLY A 142 5.00 1.14 -3.34
C GLY A 142 5.87 2.38 -3.51
N LEU A 143 5.41 3.54 -3.02
CA LEU A 143 6.14 4.81 -3.20
C LEU A 143 7.47 4.86 -2.47
N ASN A 144 7.56 4.19 -1.31
CA ASN A 144 8.76 4.24 -0.48
C ASN A 144 9.95 3.52 -1.13
N ASP A 145 9.78 2.32 -1.65
CA ASP A 145 10.93 1.63 -2.24
C ASP A 145 11.19 2.13 -3.67
N LEU A 146 10.14 2.52 -4.42
CA LEU A 146 10.30 3.07 -5.77
C LEU A 146 11.06 4.40 -5.80
N HIS A 147 10.85 5.29 -4.83
CA HIS A 147 11.59 6.56 -4.81
C HIS A 147 13.07 6.35 -4.48
N LEU A 148 13.40 5.34 -3.67
CA LEU A 148 14.79 4.98 -3.38
C LEU A 148 15.46 4.37 -4.61
N ASP A 149 14.76 3.47 -5.32
CA ASP A 149 15.26 2.84 -6.54
C ASP A 149 15.43 3.85 -7.71
N LEU A 150 14.68 4.96 -7.67
CA LEU A 150 14.82 6.10 -8.58
C LEU A 150 15.75 7.20 -8.06
N GLU A 151 16.39 7.01 -6.92
CA GLU A 151 17.30 7.98 -6.28
C GLU A 151 16.66 9.36 -6.02
N LEU A 152 15.35 9.39 -5.79
CA LEU A 152 14.61 10.61 -5.42
C LEU A 152 14.83 10.95 -3.94
N ASN A 153 14.56 12.21 -3.58
CA ASN A 153 14.77 12.69 -2.22
C ASN A 153 13.58 12.38 -1.30
N PHE A 154 12.37 12.31 -1.87
CA PHE A 154 11.12 12.20 -1.17
C PHE A 154 10.10 11.37 -1.95
N MET A 155 9.43 10.42 -1.27
CA MET A 155 8.54 9.45 -1.92
C MET A 155 7.37 10.07 -2.70
N PHE A 156 6.83 11.21 -2.26
CA PHE A 156 5.73 11.86 -2.97
C PHE A 156 6.17 12.62 -4.22
N GLU A 157 7.49 12.76 -4.49
CA GLU A 157 7.97 13.29 -5.78
C GLU A 157 7.43 12.48 -6.96
N LEU A 158 7.20 11.18 -6.77
CA LEU A 158 6.57 10.30 -7.77
C LEU A 158 5.17 10.79 -8.20
N MET A 159 4.45 11.50 -7.33
CA MET A 159 3.18 12.14 -7.69
C MET A 159 3.44 13.44 -8.46
N SER A 160 4.26 14.34 -7.93
CA SER A 160 4.46 15.67 -8.53
C SER A 160 5.21 15.65 -9.86
N ASN A 161 6.03 14.62 -10.11
CA ASN A 161 6.74 14.43 -11.38
C ASN A 161 5.93 13.65 -12.44
N GLY A 162 4.69 13.27 -12.13
CA GLY A 162 3.77 12.59 -13.04
C GLY A 162 4.02 11.09 -13.26
N MET A 163 4.94 10.46 -12.52
CA MET A 163 5.18 9.02 -12.64
C MET A 163 3.97 8.20 -12.18
N VAL A 164 3.39 8.53 -11.03
CA VAL A 164 2.17 7.87 -10.54
C VAL A 164 1.00 8.10 -11.49
N GLU A 165 0.88 9.30 -12.08
CA GLU A 165 -0.17 9.62 -13.06
C GLU A 165 -0.10 8.71 -14.29
N LYS A 166 1.11 8.48 -14.83
CA LYS A 166 1.35 7.55 -15.95
C LYS A 166 1.02 6.09 -15.57
N MET A 167 1.45 5.64 -14.40
CA MET A 167 1.14 4.28 -13.94
C MET A 167 -0.37 4.07 -13.73
N ALA A 168 -1.06 5.07 -13.19
CA ALA A 168 -2.50 5.06 -13.01
C ALA A 168 -3.24 5.04 -14.35
N GLU A 169 -2.76 5.77 -15.36
CA GLU A 169 -3.31 5.73 -16.72
C GLU A 169 -3.21 4.33 -17.35
N ILE A 170 -2.07 3.65 -17.20
CA ILE A 170 -1.90 2.26 -17.66
C ILE A 170 -2.95 1.35 -17.02
N CYS A 171 -3.16 1.47 -15.70
CA CYS A 171 -4.13 0.66 -14.98
C CYS A 171 -5.58 0.95 -15.43
N ARG A 172 -5.95 2.24 -15.54
CA ARG A 172 -7.29 2.64 -16.02
C ARG A 172 -7.56 2.14 -17.44
N ASN A 173 -6.59 2.27 -18.35
CA ASN A 173 -6.74 1.79 -19.73
C ASN A 173 -6.89 0.26 -19.81
N ALA A 174 -6.34 -0.48 -18.85
CA ALA A 174 -6.50 -1.92 -18.72
C ALA A 174 -7.73 -2.34 -17.89
N ASN A 175 -8.49 -1.39 -17.31
CA ASN A 175 -9.50 -1.63 -16.28
C ASN A 175 -8.96 -2.45 -15.08
N MET A 176 -7.69 -2.28 -14.75
CA MET A 176 -7.03 -2.94 -13.63
C MET A 176 -7.21 -2.10 -12.36
N PRO A 177 -7.86 -2.62 -11.30
CA PRO A 177 -7.92 -1.93 -10.01
C PRO A 177 -6.51 -1.68 -9.48
N PHE A 178 -6.30 -0.53 -8.84
CA PHE A 178 -5.00 -0.22 -8.26
C PHE A 178 -5.07 0.60 -6.97
N GLY A 179 -4.04 0.43 -6.14
CA GLY A 179 -3.79 1.23 -4.94
C GLY A 179 -2.47 1.99 -5.02
N VAL A 180 -2.31 3.03 -4.19
CA VAL A 180 -1.09 3.85 -4.18
C VAL A 180 -0.66 4.12 -2.74
N GLY A 181 0.44 3.52 -2.30
CA GLY A 181 1.00 3.75 -0.97
C GLY A 181 -0.03 3.74 0.16
N GLY A 182 0.12 4.67 1.09
CA GLY A 182 -0.77 4.79 2.24
C GLY A 182 -1.15 6.20 2.61
N ILE A 183 -2.22 6.32 3.40
CA ILE A 183 -2.75 7.60 3.89
C ILE A 183 -2.56 7.76 5.40
N SER A 184 -2.36 9.00 5.84
CA SER A 184 -2.44 9.38 7.25
C SER A 184 -3.84 9.86 7.63
N THR A 185 -4.12 9.92 8.93
CA THR A 185 -5.24 10.71 9.46
C THR A 185 -5.14 12.14 8.93
N MET A 186 -6.28 12.79 8.67
CA MET A 186 -6.36 13.99 7.83
C MET A 186 -5.51 15.19 8.30
N ASN A 187 -5.15 15.22 9.59
CA ASN A 187 -4.47 16.34 10.23
C ASN A 187 -2.96 16.11 10.48
N GLN A 188 -2.35 15.07 9.89
CA GLN A 188 -0.95 14.70 10.15
C GLN A 188 -0.13 14.48 8.88
N GLY A 189 1.16 14.82 8.94
CA GLY A 189 2.15 14.56 7.88
C GLY A 189 2.82 15.82 7.32
N LEU A 190 3.92 15.62 6.57
CA LEU A 190 4.58 16.70 5.80
C LEU A 190 3.73 17.19 4.64
N VAL A 191 2.86 16.33 4.13
CA VAL A 191 1.85 16.60 3.12
C VAL A 191 0.50 16.29 3.75
N SER A 192 -0.49 17.17 3.55
CA SER A 192 -1.83 16.98 4.13
C SER A 192 -2.46 15.67 3.63
N GLY A 193 -2.98 14.86 4.56
CA GLY A 193 -3.72 13.64 4.22
C GLY A 193 -4.91 13.91 3.30
N LYS A 194 -5.54 15.10 3.40
CA LYS A 194 -6.63 15.52 2.51
C LYS A 194 -6.17 15.74 1.07
N LEU A 195 -5.00 16.34 0.85
CA LEU A 195 -4.47 16.56 -0.50
C LEU A 195 -4.04 15.25 -1.14
N VAL A 196 -3.38 14.37 -0.37
CA VAL A 196 -3.05 13.01 -0.84
C VAL A 196 -4.33 12.24 -1.19
N LEU A 197 -5.36 12.31 -0.36
CA LEU A 197 -6.67 11.72 -0.63
C LEU A 197 -7.34 12.31 -1.90
N GLY A 198 -7.18 13.60 -2.14
CA GLY A 198 -7.61 14.27 -3.38
C GLY A 198 -6.91 13.70 -4.61
N GLU A 199 -5.62 13.44 -4.51
CA GLU A 199 -4.83 12.83 -5.58
C GLU A 199 -5.26 11.39 -5.86
N HIS A 200 -5.59 10.61 -4.82
CA HIS A 200 -6.22 9.30 -5.01
C HIS A 200 -7.53 9.37 -5.79
N ALA A 201 -8.42 10.30 -5.40
CA ALA A 201 -9.70 10.50 -6.08
C ALA A 201 -9.49 10.89 -7.54
N ARG A 202 -8.60 11.85 -7.81
CA ARG A 202 -8.26 12.31 -9.17
C ARG A 202 -7.70 11.20 -10.05
N LEU A 203 -6.81 10.37 -9.50
CA LEU A 203 -6.16 9.30 -10.25
C LEU A 203 -7.08 8.09 -10.46
N GLY A 204 -8.18 7.97 -9.70
CA GLY A 204 -9.02 6.77 -9.69
C GLY A 204 -8.40 5.61 -8.90
N SER A 205 -7.55 5.91 -7.92
CA SER A 205 -7.01 4.91 -7.02
C SER A 205 -8.09 4.45 -6.03
N GLU A 206 -8.29 3.15 -5.92
CA GLU A 206 -9.35 2.57 -5.10
C GLU A 206 -8.88 2.13 -3.71
N TRP A 207 -7.60 1.79 -3.57
CA TRP A 207 -7.08 1.09 -2.40
C TRP A 207 -5.93 1.85 -1.74
N VAL A 208 -5.96 1.94 -0.40
CA VAL A 208 -4.91 2.59 0.38
C VAL A 208 -4.53 1.79 1.61
N ILE A 209 -3.23 1.81 1.91
CA ILE A 209 -2.72 1.29 3.17
C ILE A 209 -2.93 2.35 4.25
N LEU A 210 -3.62 1.98 5.33
CA LEU A 210 -3.74 2.85 6.48
C LEU A 210 -2.36 2.95 7.15
N SER A 211 -1.84 4.16 7.30
CA SER A 211 -0.50 4.35 7.85
C SER A 211 -0.45 4.13 9.37
N ARG A 212 0.75 4.30 9.95
CA ARG A 212 0.99 4.26 11.40
C ARG A 212 0.09 5.20 12.21
N SER A 213 -0.41 6.28 11.63
CA SER A 213 -1.36 7.19 12.30
C SER A 213 -2.72 6.53 12.60
N PHE A 214 -3.11 5.49 11.86
CA PHE A 214 -4.30 4.69 12.18
C PHE A 214 -3.99 3.53 13.13
N HIS A 215 -2.79 2.96 13.02
CA HIS A 215 -2.37 1.80 13.81
C HIS A 215 -1.92 2.19 15.23
N GLN A 216 -1.43 3.42 15.41
CA GLN A 216 -0.91 3.97 16.67
C GLN A 216 0.13 3.09 17.38
N ARG A 217 0.83 2.23 16.61
CA ARG A 217 1.75 1.19 17.14
C ARG A 217 1.13 0.36 18.26
N ALA A 218 -0.18 0.14 18.22
CA ALA A 218 -0.88 -0.67 19.21
C ALA A 218 -0.49 -2.14 19.05
N THR A 219 -0.20 -2.80 20.16
CA THR A 219 0.15 -4.24 20.17
C THR A 219 -1.05 -5.13 20.51
N ASN A 220 -2.13 -4.53 20.99
CA ASN A 220 -3.37 -5.20 21.38
C ASN A 220 -4.57 -4.27 21.18
N LEU A 221 -5.77 -4.85 21.24
CA LEU A 221 -7.01 -4.13 20.98
C LEU A 221 -7.32 -3.01 21.98
N LEU A 222 -6.96 -3.19 23.25
CA LEU A 222 -7.21 -2.18 24.28
C LEU A 222 -6.41 -0.91 23.98
N GLU A 223 -5.11 -1.06 23.75
CA GLU A 223 -4.23 0.05 23.36
C GLU A 223 -4.72 0.77 22.10
N LEU A 224 -5.19 0.01 21.10
CA LEU A 224 -5.69 0.62 19.86
C LEU A 224 -6.91 1.49 20.15
N LYS A 225 -7.89 0.98 20.90
CA LYS A 225 -9.11 1.71 21.24
C LYS A 225 -8.87 2.92 22.13
N GLU A 226 -7.85 2.88 22.99
CA GLU A 226 -7.45 4.02 23.82
C GLU A 226 -6.77 5.13 23.00
N ARG A 227 -5.95 4.75 22.01
CA ARG A 227 -5.15 5.70 21.23
C ARG A 227 -5.89 6.32 20.05
N ILE A 228 -6.88 5.63 19.49
CA ILE A 228 -7.62 6.13 18.31
C ILE A 228 -9.06 5.65 18.28
N ASN A 229 -9.96 6.57 17.90
CA ASN A 229 -11.31 6.23 17.50
C ASN A 229 -11.35 5.86 16.02
N LEU A 230 -10.90 4.64 15.69
CA LEU A 230 -10.79 4.18 14.31
C LEU A 230 -12.09 4.34 13.49
N PRO A 231 -13.30 3.97 13.99
CA PRO A 231 -14.54 4.21 13.26
C PRO A 231 -14.73 5.68 12.85
N LYS A 232 -14.46 6.61 13.76
CA LYS A 232 -14.60 8.05 13.50
C LYS A 232 -13.61 8.52 12.43
N GLU A 233 -12.36 8.10 12.51
CA GLU A 233 -11.31 8.48 11.55
C GLU A 233 -11.62 7.94 10.14
N LEU A 234 -12.08 6.69 10.03
CA LEU A 234 -12.49 6.11 8.75
C LEU A 234 -13.74 6.81 8.19
N GLN A 235 -14.70 7.17 9.05
CA GLN A 235 -15.86 7.97 8.63
C GLN A 235 -15.45 9.35 8.10
N GLU A 236 -14.48 10.00 8.72
CA GLU A 236 -13.95 11.29 8.26
C GLU A 236 -13.28 11.14 6.89
N VAL A 237 -12.44 10.13 6.70
CA VAL A 237 -11.80 9.82 5.41
C VAL A 237 -12.87 9.59 4.34
N ASN A 238 -13.87 8.74 4.61
CA ASN A 238 -14.95 8.43 3.68
C ASN A 238 -15.78 9.67 3.31
N LYS A 239 -16.09 10.52 4.29
CA LYS A 239 -16.83 11.77 4.08
C LYS A 239 -16.06 12.71 3.15
N ILE A 240 -14.77 12.90 3.40
CA ILE A 240 -13.92 13.76 2.59
C ILE A 240 -13.77 13.18 1.18
N TYR A 241 -13.53 11.86 1.07
CA TYR A 241 -13.41 11.19 -0.23
C TYR A 241 -14.68 11.37 -1.08
N LYS A 242 -15.88 11.24 -0.48
CA LYS A 242 -17.14 11.48 -1.18
C LYS A 242 -17.23 12.91 -1.73
N THR A 243 -16.83 13.91 -0.94
CA THR A 243 -16.79 15.29 -1.43
C THR A 243 -15.77 15.45 -2.56
N LEU A 244 -14.59 14.81 -2.47
CA LEU A 244 -13.53 14.95 -3.47
C LEU A 244 -13.91 14.40 -4.85
N ILE A 245 -14.63 13.27 -4.92
CA ILE A 245 -15.08 12.70 -6.20
C ILE A 245 -16.21 13.48 -6.87
N GLU A 246 -16.87 14.39 -6.15
CA GLU A 246 -17.96 15.25 -6.65
C GLU A 246 -17.47 16.63 -7.13
N ARG A 247 -16.15 16.91 -7.05
CA ARG A 247 -15.58 18.23 -7.38
C ARG A 247 -15.47 18.47 -8.88
N SER A 248 -15.48 19.74 -9.25
CA SER A 248 -15.26 20.18 -10.63
C SER A 248 -13.82 19.96 -11.10
N GLU A 249 -13.62 19.86 -12.41
CA GLU A 249 -12.27 19.73 -13.01
C GLU A 249 -11.33 20.87 -12.57
N PHE A 250 -11.85 22.10 -12.48
CA PHE A 250 -11.08 23.26 -12.03
C PHE A 250 -10.58 23.10 -10.58
N GLU A 251 -11.44 22.62 -9.69
CA GLU A 251 -11.07 22.39 -8.29
C GLU A 251 -10.07 21.24 -8.13
N VAL A 252 -10.25 20.17 -8.90
CA VAL A 252 -9.34 19.02 -8.90
C VAL A 252 -7.95 19.44 -9.41
N GLU A 253 -7.89 20.23 -10.47
CA GLU A 253 -6.62 20.75 -10.99
C GLU A 253 -5.97 21.73 -10.01
N HIS A 254 -6.75 22.59 -9.35
CA HIS A 254 -6.23 23.48 -8.32
C HIS A 254 -5.57 22.70 -7.17
N ASP A 255 -6.24 21.66 -6.67
CA ASP A 255 -5.70 20.80 -5.62
C ASP A 255 -4.44 20.05 -6.05
N LYS A 256 -4.41 19.54 -7.30
CA LYS A 256 -3.23 18.91 -7.90
C LYS A 256 -2.04 19.86 -7.87
N GLN A 257 -2.22 21.09 -8.38
CA GLN A 257 -1.15 22.09 -8.41
C GLN A 257 -0.67 22.46 -7.00
N LEU A 258 -1.58 22.62 -6.04
CA LEU A 258 -1.23 22.90 -4.65
C LEU A 258 -0.43 21.75 -4.03
N LEU A 259 -0.87 20.50 -4.22
CA LEU A 259 -0.16 19.31 -3.75
C LEU A 259 1.26 19.26 -4.32
N TYR A 260 1.40 19.49 -5.63
CA TYR A 260 2.70 19.40 -6.31
C TYR A 260 3.65 20.49 -5.81
N GLN A 261 3.17 21.71 -5.60
CA GLN A 261 3.94 22.78 -4.99
C GLN A 261 4.46 22.41 -3.59
N ILE A 262 3.60 21.83 -2.74
CA ILE A 262 3.99 21.40 -1.38
C ILE A 262 5.04 20.29 -1.45
N ILE A 263 4.83 19.27 -2.29
CA ILE A 263 5.77 18.16 -2.45
C ILE A 263 7.15 18.67 -2.90
N ASN A 264 7.18 19.53 -3.92
CA ASN A 264 8.44 20.06 -4.47
C ASN A 264 9.17 20.92 -3.42
N ASN A 265 8.45 21.71 -2.63
CA ASN A 265 9.04 22.47 -1.52
C ASN A 265 9.63 21.54 -0.44
N VAL A 266 8.95 20.45 -0.09
CA VAL A 266 9.46 19.47 0.88
C VAL A 266 10.71 18.77 0.33
N ALA A 267 10.70 18.35 -0.94
CA ALA A 267 11.83 17.69 -1.58
C ALA A 267 13.08 18.59 -1.61
N LEU A 268 12.93 19.86 -2.00
CA LEU A 268 14.02 20.85 -2.00
C LEU A 268 14.62 21.03 -0.60
N ASN A 269 13.77 21.16 0.43
CA ASN A 269 14.22 21.32 1.81
C ASN A 269 14.98 20.08 2.34
N LEU A 270 14.58 18.88 1.94
CA LEU A 270 15.27 17.63 2.29
C LEU A 270 16.62 17.53 1.57
N GLN A 271 16.69 17.95 0.32
CA GLN A 271 17.93 17.98 -0.46
C GLN A 271 18.94 18.97 0.16
N SER A 272 18.52 20.19 0.50
CA SER A 272 19.40 21.20 1.10
C SER A 272 20.00 20.75 2.43
N LYS A 273 19.25 19.98 3.24
CA LYS A 273 19.76 19.39 4.49
C LYS A 273 20.82 18.32 4.24
N ARG A 274 20.68 17.52 3.18
CA ARG A 274 21.67 16.49 2.82
C ARG A 274 22.97 17.08 2.28
N THR A 275 22.90 18.17 1.51
CA THR A 275 24.07 18.83 0.91
C THR A 275 24.79 19.82 1.84
N GLY A 276 24.13 20.24 2.92
CA GLY A 276 24.67 21.17 3.93
C GLY A 276 25.28 20.50 5.16
N SER A 277 25.51 19.19 5.12
CA SER A 277 26.20 18.37 6.15
C SER A 277 27.56 17.93 5.62
#